data_AF-A0AAU6A7Q9-F1
#
_entry.id   AF-A0AAU6A7Q9-F1
#
_cell.length_a   1.000
_cell.length_b   1.000
_cell.length_c   1.000
_cell.angle_alpha   90.00
_cell.angle_beta   90.00
_cell.angle_gamma   90.00
#
_symmetry.space_group_name_H-M   'P 1'
#
loop_
_entity.id
_entity.type
_entity.pdbx_description
1 polymer ?
#
loop_
_entity_poly.entity_id
_entity_poly.type
_entity_poly.pdbx_seq_one_letter_code
_entity_poly.pdbx_strand_id
1 'polypeptide(L)'
;MQSRWVYQLGVLHAALDRLDELHEQWLEARDSLPATAKPGTAAFDDALAEHHAESWSYLDDWATHGKALREINSAARTARSPLAPVPAPAPVRRSAALK
;
A
#
# COMPACT_ATOMS: atom_id res chain seq x y z
N MET A 1 6.06 7.76 -15.20
CA MET A 1 5.53 6.72 -14.29
C MET A 1 6.05 6.89 -12.86
N GLN A 2 7.36 7.11 -12.65
CA GLN A 2 7.92 7.27 -11.30
C GLN A 2 7.28 8.41 -10.48
N SER A 3 7.04 9.59 -11.06
CA SER A 3 6.41 10.72 -10.32
C SER A 3 4.98 10.41 -9.85
N ARG A 4 4.22 9.59 -10.59
CA ARG A 4 2.89 9.12 -10.17
C ARG A 4 2.98 8.18 -8.98
N TRP A 5 3.93 7.25 -9.00
CA TRP A 5 4.12 6.31 -7.89
C TRP A 5 4.58 7.02 -6.61
N VAL A 6 5.45 8.03 -6.71
CA VAL A 6 5.85 8.83 -5.55
C VAL A 6 4.65 9.52 -4.91
N TYR A 7 3.79 10.16 -5.71
CA TYR A 7 2.55 10.75 -5.21
C TYR A 7 1.64 9.70 -4.54
N GLN A 8 1.38 8.59 -5.23
CA GLN A 8 0.48 7.54 -4.72
C GLN A 8 1.01 6.93 -3.42
N LEU A 9 2.31 6.69 -3.31
CA LEU A 9 2.93 6.23 -2.07
C LEU A 9 2.80 7.27 -0.95
N GLY A 10 2.98 8.56 -1.26
CA GLY A 10 2.80 9.63 -0.29
C GLY A 10 1.38 9.68 0.28
N VAL A 11 0.36 9.57 -0.59
CA VAL A 11 -1.05 9.51 -0.17
C VAL A 11 -1.32 8.29 0.69
N LEU A 12 -0.86 7.10 0.26
CA LEU A 12 -1.05 5.86 1.02
C LEU A 12 -0.40 5.92 2.41
N HIS A 13 0.79 6.51 2.50
CA HIS A 13 1.49 6.68 3.78
C HIS A 13 0.73 7.63 4.71
N ALA A 14 0.36 8.81 4.20
CA ALA A 14 -0.40 9.79 5.00
C ALA A 14 -1.77 9.23 5.43
N ALA A 15 -2.44 8.46 4.57
CA ALA A 15 -3.70 7.82 4.91
C ALA A 15 -3.53 6.75 6.01
N LEU A 16 -2.42 6.00 6.05
CA LEU A 16 -2.14 5.09 7.16
C LEU A 16 -1.90 5.84 8.46
N ASP A 17 -1.06 6.88 8.44
CA ASP A 17 -0.78 7.66 9.64
C ASP A 17 -2.09 8.22 10.24
N ARG A 18 -2.99 8.71 9.39
CA ARG A 18 -4.32 9.20 9.82
C ARG A 18 -5.23 8.11 10.34
N LEU A 19 -5.22 6.91 9.73
CA LEU A 19 -6.02 5.78 10.23
C LEU A 19 -5.51 5.28 11.59
N ASP A 20 -4.19 5.26 11.79
CA ASP A 20 -3.60 4.89 13.08
C ASP A 20 -3.94 5.94 14.16
N GLU A 21 -3.84 7.23 13.85
CA GLU A 21 -4.27 8.31 14.76
C GLU A 21 -5.77 8.23 15.11
N LEU A 22 -6.64 7.95 14.14
CA LEU A 22 -8.07 7.78 14.38
C LEU A 22 -8.37 6.51 15.19
N HIS A 23 -7.57 5.46 15.02
CA HIS A 23 -7.71 4.25 15.82
C HIS A 23 -7.43 4.52 17.30
N GLU A 24 -6.36 5.24 17.61
CA GLU A 24 -6.05 5.63 18.99
C GLU A 24 -7.15 6.52 19.58
N GLN A 25 -7.64 7.51 18.81
CA GLN A 25 -8.78 8.35 19.22
C GLN A 25 -10.04 7.52 19.48
N TRP A 26 -10.30 6.50 18.68
CA TRP A 26 -11.41 5.59 18.92
C TRP A 26 -11.24 4.79 20.21
N LEU A 27 -10.04 4.32 20.54
CA LEU A 27 -9.80 3.62 21.79
C LEU A 27 -10.07 4.54 22.99
N GLU A 28 -9.58 5.78 22.95
CA GLU A 28 -9.85 6.80 23.98
C GLU A 28 -11.35 7.11 24.09
N ALA A 29 -12.02 7.37 22.96
CA ALA A 29 -13.45 7.67 22.92
C ALA A 29 -14.26 6.49 23.48
N ARG A 30 -13.94 5.26 23.07
CA ARG A 30 -14.60 4.05 23.54
C ARG A 30 -14.41 3.83 25.04
N ASP A 31 -13.20 4.07 25.56
CA ASP A 31 -12.89 3.90 26.98
C ASP A 31 -13.55 4.99 27.85
N SER A 32 -13.89 6.14 27.25
CA SER A 32 -14.67 7.20 27.90
C SER A 32 -16.18 6.94 27.94
N LEU A 33 -16.68 5.95 27.20
CA LEU A 33 -18.11 5.66 27.14
C LEU A 33 -18.64 5.15 28.49
N PRO A 34 -19.94 5.39 28.78
CA PRO A 34 -20.58 4.81 29.96
C PRO A 34 -20.46 3.27 29.99
N ALA A 35 -20.34 2.68 31.17
CA ALA A 35 -20.23 1.21 31.31
C ALA A 35 -21.44 0.42 30.74
N THR A 36 -22.57 1.10 30.51
CA THR A 36 -23.76 0.52 29.86
C THR A 36 -23.71 0.61 28.34
N ALA A 37 -22.84 1.44 27.76
CA ALA A 37 -22.65 1.55 26.32
C ALA A 37 -21.96 0.29 25.81
N LYS A 38 -22.68 -0.44 24.96
CA LYS A 38 -22.27 -1.70 24.34
C LYS A 38 -22.70 -1.68 22.88
N PRO A 39 -22.14 -2.52 22.01
CA PRO A 39 -22.65 -2.68 20.66
C PRO A 39 -24.17 -2.87 20.64
N GLY A 40 -24.87 -2.10 19.81
CA GLY A 40 -26.35 -2.06 19.75
C GLY A 40 -27.00 -1.02 20.67
N THR A 41 -26.21 -0.28 21.45
CA THR A 41 -26.69 0.91 22.18
C THR A 41 -26.33 2.16 21.41
N ALA A 42 -27.23 3.14 21.41
CA ALA A 42 -27.02 4.41 20.68
C ALA A 42 -25.68 5.06 21.04
N ALA A 43 -25.32 5.16 22.33
CA ALA A 43 -24.07 5.77 22.75
C ALA A 43 -22.81 5.10 22.17
N PHE A 44 -22.83 3.78 21.97
CA PHE A 44 -21.71 3.08 21.34
C PHE A 44 -21.76 3.17 19.82
N ASP A 45 -22.95 2.95 19.23
CA ASP A 45 -23.13 2.88 17.78
C ASP A 45 -22.93 4.26 17.13
N ASP A 46 -23.34 5.35 17.79
CA ASP A 46 -23.13 6.72 17.33
C ASP A 46 -21.64 7.08 17.32
N ALA A 47 -20.92 6.79 18.41
CA ALA A 47 -19.47 7.01 18.48
C ALA A 47 -18.71 6.17 17.43
N LEU A 48 -19.15 4.94 17.19
CA LEU A 48 -18.57 4.09 16.14
C LEU A 48 -18.88 4.64 14.73
N ALA A 49 -20.09 5.16 14.51
CA ALA A 49 -20.47 5.76 13.24
C ALA A 49 -19.64 7.00 12.93
N GLU A 50 -19.35 7.84 13.93
CA GLU A 50 -18.46 9.00 13.80
C GLU A 50 -17.05 8.57 13.40
N HIS A 51 -16.43 7.64 14.14
CA HIS A 51 -15.11 7.10 13.79
C HIS A 51 -15.07 6.51 12.36
N HIS A 52 -16.11 5.78 11.94
CA HIS A 52 -16.19 5.26 10.58
C HIS A 52 -16.33 6.36 9.52
N ALA A 53 -17.12 7.39 9.80
CA ALA A 53 -17.27 8.52 8.89
C ALA A 53 -15.95 9.26 8.68
N GLU A 54 -15.18 9.47 9.75
CA GLU A 54 -13.86 10.11 9.70
C GLU A 54 -12.80 9.23 9.01
N SER A 55 -12.86 7.91 9.21
CA SER A 55 -11.94 6.95 8.59
C SER A 55 -12.19 6.75 7.09
N TRP A 56 -13.42 7.01 6.62
CA TRP A 56 -13.89 6.59 5.30
C TRP A 56 -13.03 7.13 4.15
N SER A 57 -12.68 8.41 4.17
CA SER A 57 -11.89 9.04 3.09
C SER A 57 -10.50 8.41 2.96
N TYR A 58 -9.85 8.08 4.07
CA TYR A 58 -8.52 7.46 4.07
C TYR A 58 -8.57 6.01 3.59
N LEU A 59 -9.66 5.28 3.90
CA LEU A 59 -9.90 3.95 3.34
C LEU A 59 -10.15 4.02 1.82
N ASP A 60 -10.85 5.05 1.35
CA ASP A 60 -11.05 5.29 -0.09
C ASP A 60 -9.75 5.62 -0.81
N ASP A 61 -8.86 6.42 -0.19
CA ASP A 61 -7.50 6.66 -0.69
C ASP A 61 -6.73 5.35 -0.86
N TRP A 62 -6.84 4.43 0.10
CA TRP A 62 -6.26 3.10 0.02
C TRP A 62 -6.84 2.25 -1.11
N ALA A 63 -8.16 2.26 -1.27
CA ALA A 63 -8.83 1.55 -2.36
C ALA A 63 -8.42 2.09 -3.73
N THR A 64 -8.30 3.41 -3.85
CA THR A 64 -7.99 4.12 -5.09
C THR A 64 -6.51 3.98 -5.49
N HIS A 65 -5.59 4.08 -4.54
CA HIS A 65 -4.16 4.16 -4.82
C HIS A 65 -3.38 2.87 -4.55
N GLY A 66 -3.95 1.89 -3.82
CA GLY A 66 -3.25 0.66 -3.42
C GLY A 66 -2.73 -0.20 -4.58
N LYS A 67 -3.31 -0.07 -5.79
CA LYS A 67 -2.79 -0.73 -7.00
C LYS A 67 -1.34 -0.34 -7.32
N ALA A 68 -0.90 0.87 -6.92
CA ALA A 68 0.46 1.34 -7.14
C ALA A 68 1.52 0.39 -6.56
N LEU A 69 1.24 -0.21 -5.39
CA LEU A 69 2.16 -1.16 -4.75
C LEU A 69 2.42 -2.40 -5.63
N ARG A 70 1.37 -2.92 -6.27
CA ARG A 70 1.50 -4.05 -7.20
C ARG A 70 2.26 -3.67 -8.47
N GLU A 71 2.00 -2.48 -9.01
CA GLU A 71 2.72 -1.97 -10.18
C GLU A 71 4.22 -1.82 -9.91
N ILE A 72 4.58 -1.23 -8.77
CA ILE A 72 5.97 -1.05 -8.34
C ILE A 72 6.65 -2.42 -8.17
N ASN A 73 6.01 -3.35 -7.47
CA ASN A 73 6.57 -4.69 -7.28
C ASN A 73 6.78 -5.44 -8.61
N SER A 74 5.82 -5.34 -9.53
CA SER A 74 5.94 -5.94 -10.87
C SER A 74 7.10 -5.31 -11.66
N ALA A 75 7.22 -3.99 -11.63
CA ALA A 75 8.31 -3.27 -12.28
C ALA A 75 9.67 -3.63 -11.67
N ALA A 76 9.77 -3.71 -10.34
CA ALA A 76 10.99 -4.11 -9.65
C ALA A 76 11.45 -5.54 -10.04
N ARG A 77 10.51 -6.47 -10.22
CA ARG A 77 10.81 -7.86 -10.64
C ARG A 77 11.24 -7.99 -12.09
N THR A 78 10.81 -7.07 -12.94
CA THR A 78 11.12 -7.07 -14.38
C THR A 78 12.31 -6.19 -14.73
N ALA A 79 12.71 -5.30 -13.81
CA ALA A 79 13.94 -4.53 -13.94
C ALA A 79 15.14 -5.49 -14.00
N ARG A 80 15.87 -5.47 -15.13
CA ARG A 80 17.14 -6.19 -15.24
C ARG A 80 18.10 -5.61 -14.21
N SER A 81 18.79 -6.50 -13.49
CA SER A 81 19.86 -6.09 -12.58
C SER A 81 20.90 -5.27 -13.37
N PRO A 82 21.27 -4.06 -12.92
CA PRO A 82 22.38 -3.30 -13.50
C PRO A 82 23.71 -4.07 -13.44
N LEU A 83 23.80 -5.08 -12.56
CA LEU A 83 24.96 -5.96 -12.40
C LEU A 83 24.83 -7.27 -13.18
N ALA A 84 23.79 -7.42 -14.00
CA ALA A 84 23.64 -8.63 -14.81
C ALA A 84 24.84 -8.73 -15.76
N PRO A 85 25.58 -9.86 -15.76
CA PRO A 85 26.71 -10.03 -16.66
C PRO A 85 26.25 -9.92 -18.12
N VAL A 86 27.02 -9.19 -18.93
CA VAL A 86 26.81 -9.14 -20.38
C VAL A 86 26.90 -10.58 -20.90
N PRO A 87 25.90 -11.07 -21.65
CA PRO A 87 25.97 -12.40 -22.25
C PRO A 87 27.23 -12.51 -23.09
N ALA A 88 28.10 -13.45 -22.76
CA ALA A 88 29.29 -13.71 -23.56
C ALA A 88 28.88 -14.10 -24.99
N PRO A 89 29.52 -13.56 -26.04
CA PRO A 89 29.21 -13.94 -27.41
C PRO A 89 29.39 -15.45 -27.59
N ALA A 90 28.41 -16.09 -28.23
CA ALA A 90 28.45 -17.53 -28.48
C ALA A 90 29.69 -17.89 -29.32
N PRO A 91 30.38 -19.02 -29.02
CA PRO A 91 31.55 -19.43 -29.78
C PRO A 91 31.17 -19.68 -31.24
N VAL A 92 31.82 -18.95 -32.15
CA VAL A 92 31.67 -19.14 -33.59
C VAL A 92 32.20 -20.54 -33.93
N ARG A 93 31.31 -21.45 -34.34
CA ARG A 93 31.73 -22.74 -34.90
C ARG A 93 32.48 -22.46 -36.20
N ARG A 94 33.82 -22.56 -36.16
CA ARG A 94 34.62 -22.63 -37.38
C ARG A 94 34.40 -24.01 -37.99
N SER A 95 33.61 -24.06 -39.06
CA SER A 95 33.58 -25.22 -39.95
C SER A 95 34.98 -25.39 -40.56
N ALA A 96 35.70 -26.43 -40.16
CA ALA A 96 36.94 -26.81 -40.81
C ALA A 96 36.60 -27.33 -42.22
N ALA A 97 37.05 -26.62 -43.25
CA ALA A 97 37.06 -27.13 -44.61
C ALA A 97 38.13 -28.23 -44.72
N LEU A 98 37.69 -29.47 -44.90
CA LEU A 98 38.56 -30.56 -45.36
C LEU A 98 38.82 -30.36 -46.86
N LYS A 99 40.10 -30.46 -47.22
CA LYS A 99 40.67 -30.37 -48.56
C LYS A 99 40.15 -31.46 -49.50
#